data_AF-A0A920RMY2-F1
#
_entry.id   AF-A0A920RMY2-F1
#
_cell.length_a   1.000
_cell.length_b   1.000
_cell.length_c   1.000
_cell.angle_alpha   90.00
_cell.angle_beta   90.00
_cell.angle_gamma   90.00
#
_symmetry.space_group_name_H-M   'P 1'
#
loop_
_entity.id
_entity.type
_entity.pdbx_description
1 polymer ?
#
loop_
_entity_poly.entity_id
_entity_poly.type
_entity_poly.pdbx_seq_one_letter_code
_entity_poly.pdbx_strand_id
1 'polypeptide(L)'
;MGLGGVGSLSVDVARETALVGGGSLPGAEMPTAVLAVEHSEISADELALRLRTGPVRMFTRIQHDRVLVDLRSVLAEDDQLVIEALTAVA
;
A
#
# COMPACT_ATOMS: atom_id res chain seq x y z
N MET A 1 -6.67 4.05 -13.75
CA MET A 1 -6.24 5.46 -13.84
C MET A 1 -5.13 5.60 -12.82
N GLY A 2 -3.90 5.88 -13.25
CA GLY A 2 -2.74 6.03 -12.35
C GLY A 2 -2.78 7.40 -11.68
N LEU A 3 -2.32 7.48 -10.43
CA LEU A 3 -2.35 8.72 -9.62
C LEU A 3 -1.15 9.64 -9.88
N GLY A 4 -0.31 9.32 -10.87
CA GLY A 4 0.91 10.08 -11.16
C GLY A 4 2.08 9.66 -10.28
N GLY A 5 3.29 10.03 -10.71
CA GLY A 5 4.52 9.74 -9.96
C GLY A 5 4.85 10.88 -8.99
N VAL A 6 5.23 10.53 -7.76
CA VAL A 6 5.74 11.48 -6.77
C VAL A 6 7.22 11.16 -6.58
N GLY A 7 8.11 12.00 -7.13
CA GLY A 7 9.55 11.75 -7.05
C GLY A 7 9.94 10.41 -7.69
N SER A 8 10.53 9.52 -6.89
CA SER A 8 10.95 8.18 -7.31
C SER A 8 9.87 7.10 -7.16
N LEU A 9 8.66 7.47 -6.71
CA LEU A 9 7.52 6.57 -6.56
C LEU A 9 6.58 6.61 -7.77
N SER A 10 6.12 5.43 -8.19
CA SER A 10 4.98 5.24 -9.09
C SER A 10 3.79 4.71 -8.30
N VAL A 11 2.60 5.32 -8.47
CA VAL A 11 1.38 4.94 -7.75
C VAL A 11 0.23 4.68 -8.72
N ASP A 12 -0.29 3.46 -8.70
CA ASP A 12 -1.42 3.01 -9.51
C ASP A 12 -2.59 2.54 -8.65
N VAL A 13 -3.82 2.86 -9.07
CA VAL A 13 -5.02 2.27 -8.46
C VAL A 13 -5.33 0.95 -9.14
N ALA A 14 -5.31 -0.13 -8.37
CA ALA A 14 -5.63 -1.47 -8.85
C ALA A 14 -6.82 -2.08 -8.09
N ARG A 15 -7.54 -2.97 -8.76
CA ARG A 15 -8.51 -3.85 -8.10
C ARG A 15 -7.79 -5.14 -7.75
N GLU A 16 -7.89 -5.54 -6.49
CA GLU A 16 -7.26 -6.76 -5.99
C GLU A 16 -8.25 -7.60 -5.21
N THR A 17 -7.90 -8.87 -5.03
CA THR A 17 -8.65 -9.75 -4.15
C THR A 17 -7.84 -9.95 -2.88
N ALA A 18 -8.45 -9.63 -1.73
CA ALA A 18 -7.83 -9.85 -0.44
C ALA A 18 -8.51 -11.05 0.24
N LEU A 19 -7.69 -11.95 0.81
CA LEU A 19 -8.18 -13.03 1.66
C LEU A 19 -8.56 -12.46 3.02
N VAL A 20 -9.81 -12.65 3.40
CA VAL A 20 -10.37 -12.24 4.69
C VAL A 20 -10.19 -13.41 5.67
N GLY A 21 -9.50 -13.17 6.77
CA GLY A 21 -9.48 -14.08 7.93
C GLY A 21 -8.09 -14.56 8.33
N GLY A 22 -7.63 -14.11 9.50
CA GLY A 22 -6.50 -14.73 10.23
C GLY A 22 -6.95 -15.84 11.20
N GLY A 23 -8.22 -16.26 11.15
CA GLY A 23 -8.83 -17.13 12.16
C GLY A 23 -9.96 -18.02 11.62
N SER A 24 -11.22 -17.61 11.81
CA SER A 24 -12.42 -18.46 11.71
C SER A 24 -13.02 -18.69 10.31
N LEU A 25 -12.50 -18.02 9.28
CA LEU A 25 -12.97 -18.13 7.89
C LEU A 25 -11.77 -18.15 6.93
N PRO A 26 -10.94 -19.21 6.94
CA PRO A 26 -9.84 -19.33 6.00
C PRO A 26 -10.37 -19.40 4.56
N GLY A 27 -9.90 -18.52 3.69
CA GLY A 27 -10.16 -18.59 2.24
C GLY A 27 -11.32 -17.75 1.72
N ALA A 28 -11.93 -16.89 2.54
CA ALA A 28 -12.94 -15.96 2.03
C ALA A 28 -12.29 -14.84 1.20
N GLU A 29 -12.49 -14.84 -0.11
CA GLU A 29 -12.04 -13.79 -1.01
C GLU A 29 -12.97 -12.58 -0.96
N MET A 30 -12.42 -11.38 -0.80
CA MET A 30 -13.20 -10.14 -0.87
C MET A 30 -12.52 -9.12 -1.78
N PRO A 31 -13.23 -8.59 -2.81
CA PRO A 31 -12.67 -7.60 -3.71
C PRO A 31 -12.31 -6.32 -2.94
N THR A 32 -11.17 -5.73 -3.28
CA THR A 32 -10.68 -4.49 -2.69
C THR A 32 -10.08 -3.56 -3.74
N ALA A 33 -10.00 -2.28 -3.40
CA ALA A 33 -9.20 -1.32 -4.14
C ALA A 33 -7.89 -1.10 -3.37
N VAL A 34 -6.77 -1.18 -4.10
CA VAL A 34 -5.44 -0.94 -3.53
C VAL A 34 -4.73 0.18 -4.28
N LEU A 35 -3.85 0.86 -3.57
CA LEU A 35 -2.77 1.64 -4.20
C LEU A 35 -1.59 0.70 -4.37
N ALA A 36 -1.22 0.40 -5.61
CA ALA A 36 0.01 -0.28 -5.96
C ALA A 36 1.13 0.76 -6.09
N VAL A 37 2.12 0.64 -5.23
CA VAL A 37 3.24 1.57 -5.09
C VAL A 37 4.53 0.85 -5.43
N GLU A 38 5.30 1.46 -6.32
CA GLU A 38 6.63 1.02 -6.73
C GLU A 38 7.61 2.16 -6.55
N HIS A 39 8.88 1.83 -6.29
CA HIS A 39 9.96 2.80 -6.18
C HIS A 39 11.05 2.45 -7.20
N SER A 40 11.60 3.43 -7.89
CA SER A 40 12.55 3.19 -8.99
C SER A 40 13.92 2.67 -8.53
N GLU A 41 14.34 3.05 -7.32
CA GLU A 41 15.68 2.73 -6.78
C GLU A 41 15.73 1.63 -5.71
N ILE A 42 14.62 1.29 -5.04
CA ILE A 42 14.58 0.33 -3.93
C ILE A 42 13.53 -0.76 -4.16
N SER A 43 13.72 -1.92 -3.54
CA SER A 43 12.77 -3.04 -3.63
C SER A 43 11.49 -2.78 -2.83
N ALA A 44 10.44 -3.55 -3.12
CA ALA A 44 9.18 -3.49 -2.36
C ALA A 44 9.37 -3.82 -0.87
N ASP A 45 10.28 -4.73 -0.53
CA ASP A 45 10.62 -5.05 0.86
C ASP A 45 11.22 -3.88 1.62
N GLU A 46 12.17 -3.18 1.00
CA GLU A 46 12.81 -2.00 1.56
C GLU A 46 11.81 -0.83 1.67
N LEU A 47 10.99 -0.61 0.64
CA LEU A 47 9.91 0.37 0.68
C LEU A 47 8.93 0.08 1.82
N ALA A 48 8.47 -1.16 1.95
CA ALA A 48 7.56 -1.56 3.02
C ALA A 48 8.22 -1.44 4.40
N LEU A 49 9.52 -1.73 4.52
CA LEU A 49 10.26 -1.51 5.76
C LEU A 49 10.28 -0.03 6.13
N ARG A 50 10.62 0.86 5.18
CA ARG A 50 10.63 2.31 5.40
C ARG A 50 9.25 2.84 5.76
N LEU A 51 8.19 2.35 5.15
CA LEU A 51 6.81 2.72 5.53
C LEU A 51 6.46 2.25 6.95
N ARG A 52 6.92 1.07 7.38
CA ARG A 52 6.74 0.60 8.76
C ARG A 52 7.57 1.40 9.77
N THR A 53 8.77 1.83 9.38
CA THR A 53 9.72 2.54 10.24
C THR A 53 9.82 4.04 9.96
N GLY A 54 8.88 4.60 9.21
CA GLY A 54 8.76 6.03 8.90
C GLY A 54 7.94 6.80 9.95
N PRO A 55 7.85 8.13 9.83
CA PRO A 55 7.13 8.99 10.79
C PRO A 55 5.66 8.57 10.95
N VAL A 56 5.00 8.27 9.83
CA VAL A 56 3.69 7.62 9.79
C VAL A 56 3.89 6.13 9.56
N ARG A 57 3.52 5.32 10.56
CA ARG A 57 3.76 3.87 10.58
C ARG A 57 2.68 3.15 9.76
N MET A 58 2.98 2.76 8.53
CA MET A 58 2.05 2.02 7.69
C MET A 58 2.45 0.56 7.54
N PHE A 59 1.48 -0.34 7.74
CA PHE A 59 1.62 -1.76 7.42
C PHE A 59 0.93 -2.03 6.09
N THR A 60 1.71 -2.45 5.11
CA THR A 60 1.27 -2.71 3.74
C THR A 60 1.44 -4.18 3.39
N ARG A 61 0.80 -4.61 2.31
CA ARG A 61 1.01 -5.94 1.72
C ARG A 61 2.04 -5.84 0.61
N ILE A 62 2.89 -6.85 0.45
CA ILE A 62 3.77 -6.97 -0.73
C ILE A 62 3.20 -8.05 -1.64
N GLN A 63 3.04 -7.74 -2.92
CA GLN A 63 2.55 -8.69 -3.92
C GLN A 63 3.10 -8.31 -5.30
N HIS A 64 3.59 -9.29 -6.05
CA HIS A 64 4.22 -9.08 -7.38
C HIS A 64 5.33 -8.01 -7.38
N ASP A 65 6.15 -7.96 -6.32
CA ASP A 65 7.21 -6.96 -6.12
C ASP A 65 6.72 -5.51 -6.06
N ARG A 66 5.47 -5.32 -5.60
CA ARG A 66 4.87 -4.01 -5.37
C ARG A 66 4.35 -3.92 -3.95
N VAL A 67 4.39 -2.71 -3.39
CA VAL A 67 3.72 -2.41 -2.13
C VAL A 67 2.26 -2.08 -2.40
N LEU A 68 1.35 -2.80 -1.76
CA LEU A 68 -0.08 -2.60 -1.85
C LEU A 68 -0.60 -1.98 -0.56
N VAL A 69 -1.20 -0.79 -0.67
CA VAL A 69 -1.96 -0.15 0.40
C VAL A 69 -3.43 -0.51 0.20
N ASP A 70 -4.00 -1.27 1.12
CA ASP A 70 -5.40 -1.70 1.03
C ASP A 70 -6.33 -0.60 1.59
N LEU A 71 -7.07 0.06 0.68
CA LEU A 71 -7.92 1.20 1.03
C LEU A 71 -9.10 0.82 1.93
N ARG A 72 -9.43 -0.48 2.05
CA ARG A 72 -10.47 -0.93 2.99
C ARG A 72 -10.09 -0.70 4.45
N SER A 73 -8.79 -0.65 4.74
CA SER A 73 -8.23 -0.42 6.08
C SER A 73 -7.77 1.02 6.31
N VAL A 74 -7.96 1.88 5.31
CA VAL A 74 -7.66 3.31 5.39
C VAL A 74 -8.99 4.04 5.60
N LEU A 75 -9.11 4.80 6.68
CA LEU A 75 -10.27 5.66 6.89
C LEU A 75 -10.13 6.91 6.02
N ALA A 76 -11.24 7.48 5.55
CA ALA A 76 -11.21 8.67 4.69
C ALA A 76 -10.53 9.88 5.36
N GLU A 77 -10.55 9.95 6.70
CA GLU A 77 -9.83 10.98 7.48
C GLU A 77 -8.31 10.76 7.51
N ASP A 78 -7.83 9.54 7.23
CA ASP A 78 -6.41 9.18 7.21
C ASP A 78 -5.75 9.43 5.84
N ASP A 79 -6.49 9.91 4.84
CA ASP A 79 -5.96 10.16 3.49
C ASP A 79 -4.71 11.07 3.53
N GLN A 80 -4.70 12.08 4.41
CA GLN A 80 -3.52 12.94 4.60
C GLN A 80 -2.32 12.19 5.20
N LEU A 81 -2.56 11.26 6.13
CA LEU A 81 -1.49 10.44 6.72
C LEU A 81 -0.88 9.51 5.67
N VAL A 82 -1.69 8.94 4.78
CA VAL A 82 -1.20 8.11 3.67
C VAL A 82 -0.33 8.92 2.73
N ILE A 83 -0.76 10.13 2.37
CA ILE A 83 0.03 11.03 1.51
C ILE A 83 1.35 11.39 2.18
N GLU A 84 1.35 11.75 3.47
CA GLU A 84 2.57 12.07 4.22
C GLU A 84 3.52 10.88 4.26
N ALA A 85 3.02 9.68 4.54
CA ALA A 85 3.81 8.47 4.61
C ALA A 85 4.46 8.11 3.27
N LEU A 86 3.72 8.21 2.16
CA LEU A 86 4.24 7.97 0.81
C LEU A 86 5.25 9.04 0.42
N THR A 87 5.01 10.31 0.74
CA THR A 87 5.93 11.42 0.42
C THR A 87 7.25 11.29 1.19
N ALA A 88 7.23 10.77 2.41
CA ALA A 88 8.44 10.56 3.21
C ALA A 88 9.39 9.48 2.67
N VAL A 89 8.91 8.63 1.75
CA VAL A 89 9.68 7.56 1.11
C VAL A 89 9.79 7.75 -0.41
N ALA A 90 9.43 8.95 -0.91
CA ALA A 90 9.45 9.34 -2.31
C ALA A 90 10.83 9.77 -2.82
#